data_AF-A0A0D2NS12-F1
#
_entry.id   AF-A0A0D2NS12-F1
#
_cell.length_a   1.000
_cell.length_b   1.000
_cell.length_c   1.000
_cell.angle_alpha   90.00
_cell.angle_beta   90.00
_cell.angle_gamma   90.00
#
_symmetry.space_group_name_H-M   'P 1'
#
loop_
_entity.id
_entity.type
_entity.pdbx_description
1 polymer ?
#
loop_
_entity_poly.entity_id
_entity_poly.type
_entity_poly.pdbx_seq_one_letter_code
_entity_poly.pdbx_strand_id
1 'polypeptide(L)' 'MPALLEPRLMADVQMLALFGGGKERSERQFSTLLAAAGFRLERMVATAGPLVVIEAAPV' A
#
# COMPACT_ATOMS: atom_id res chain seq x y z
N MET A 1 -5.59 -23.88 15.48
CA MET A 1 -4.49 -23.41 14.61
C MET A 1 -4.74 -21.93 14.41
N PRO A 2 -3.86 -21.02 14.84
CA PRO A 2 -4.12 -19.60 14.66
C PRO A 2 -4.25 -19.37 13.15
N ALA A 3 -5.29 -18.66 12.76
CA ALA A 3 -5.57 -18.33 11.37
C ALA A 3 -4.26 -17.92 10.69
N LEU A 4 -4.01 -18.48 9.51
CA LEU A 4 -2.97 -18.06 8.59
C LEU A 4 -2.86 -16.52 8.66
N LEU A 5 -1.67 -16.02 8.98
CA LEU A 5 -1.40 -14.58 9.07
C LEU A 5 -2.06 -13.86 7.88
N GLU A 6 -2.81 -12.78 8.12
CA GLU A 6 -3.55 -12.08 7.08
C GLU A 6 -2.62 -11.76 5.89
N PRO A 7 -3.06 -11.90 4.63
CA PRO A 7 -2.20 -11.77 3.45
C PRO A 7 -1.36 -10.49 3.43
N ARG A 8 -1.92 -9.38 3.93
CA ARG A 8 -1.26 -8.08 4.03
C ARG A 8 -0.12 -8.07 5.06
N LEU A 9 -0.27 -8.80 6.18
CA LEU A 9 0.78 -8.91 7.19
C LEU A 9 1.96 -9.74 6.67
N MET A 10 1.68 -10.82 5.93
CA MET A 10 2.73 -11.61 5.28
C MET A 10 3.48 -10.80 4.23
N ALA A 11 2.77 -10.03 3.40
CA ALA A 11 3.38 -9.14 2.41
C ALA A 11 4.28 -8.08 3.08
N ASP A 12 3.83 -7.45 4.17
CA ASP A 12 4.63 -6.44 4.89
C ASP A 12 5.96 -7.01 5.41
N VAL A 13 5.92 -8.22 6.00
CA VAL A 13 7.14 -8.91 6.47
C VAL A 13 8.05 -9.31 5.30
N GLN A 14 7.49 -9.79 4.20
CA GLN A 14 8.26 -10.11 2.98
C GLN A 14 8.94 -8.86 2.42
N MET A 15 8.24 -7.74 2.39
CA MET A 15 8.79 -6.47 1.92
C MET A 15 9.96 -6.01 2.80
N LEU A 16 9.84 -6.14 4.12
CA LEU A 16 10.91 -5.82 5.07
C LEU A 16 12.14 -6.71 4.84
N ALA A 17 11.92 -8.03 4.74
CA ALA A 17 13.00 -9.02 4.65
C ALA A 17 13.75 -8.99 3.32
N LEU A 18 13.05 -8.74 2.21
CA LEU A 18 13.60 -8.86 0.85
C LEU A 18 14.09 -7.52 0.27
N PHE A 19 13.55 -6.39 0.72
CA PHE A 19 13.78 -5.09 0.08
C PHE A 19 14.31 -4.01 1.02
N GLY A 20 15.06 -4.38 2.05
CA GLY A 20 15.90 -3.44 2.84
C GLY A 20 15.13 -2.30 3.50
N GLY A 21 13.92 -2.56 4.00
CA GLY A 21 13.02 -1.55 4.57
C GLY A 21 11.76 -1.27 3.76
N GLY A 22 11.49 -2.10 2.74
CA GLY A 22 10.18 -2.16 2.11
C GLY A 22 9.07 -2.40 3.14
N LYS A 23 7.89 -1.81 2.91
CA LYS A 23 6.71 -1.97 3.75
C LYS A 23 5.43 -1.71 2.99
N GLU A 24 4.37 -2.37 3.43
CA GLU A 24 3.01 -2.00 3.09
C GLU A 24 2.68 -0.63 3.68
N ARG A 25 1.75 0.07 3.03
CA ARG A 25 1.39 1.44 3.41
C ARG A 25 -0.10 1.59 3.63
N SER A 26 -0.46 2.54 4.48
CA SER A 26 -1.84 3.01 4.59
C SER A 26 -2.13 4.09 3.54
N GLU A 27 -3.40 4.37 3.32
CA GLU A 27 -3.87 5.47 2.47
C GLU A 27 -3.17 6.80 2.79
N ARG A 28 -3.08 7.17 4.08
CA ARG A 28 -2.43 8.41 4.52
C ARG A 28 -0.96 8.46 4.12
N GLN A 29 -0.25 7.34 4.22
CA GLN A 29 1.16 7.27 3.83
C GLN A 29 1.31 7.40 2.30
N PHE A 30 0.41 6.77 1.52
CA PHE A 30 0.39 6.96 0.07
C PHE A 30 0.05 8.40 -0.33
N SER A 31 -0.96 9.02 0.30
CA SER A 31 -1.31 10.43 0.09
C SER A 31 -0.11 11.35 0.33
N THR A 32 0.66 11.10 1.40
CA THR A 32 1.87 11.88 1.71
C THR A 32 2.94 11.73 0.62
N LEU A 33 3.17 10.52 0.13
CA LEU A 33 4.15 10.26 -0.94
C LEU A 33 3.72 10.86 -2.28
N LEU A 34 2.45 10.74 -2.63
CA LEU A 34 1.88 11.31 -3.84
C LEU A 34 1.98 12.84 -3.81
N ALA A 35 1.63 13.47 -2.68
CA ALA A 35 1.76 14.91 -2.51
C ALA A 35 3.19 15.40 -2.70
N ALA A 36 4.18 14.68 -2.13
CA ALA A 36 5.59 14.97 -2.32
C ALA A 36 6.06 14.81 -3.78
N ALA A 37 5.35 14.00 -4.57
CA ALA A 37 5.61 13.77 -6.00
C ALA A 37 4.80 14.70 -6.93
N GLY A 38 4.01 15.65 -6.39
CA GLY A 38 3.19 16.55 -7.21
C GLY A 38 1.84 15.98 -7.64
N PHE A 39 1.33 14.98 -6.93
CA PHE A 39 0.03 14.36 -7.19
C PHE A 39 -0.91 14.45 -5.98
N ARG A 40 -2.21 14.54 -6.24
CA ARG A 40 -3.27 14.39 -5.24
C ARG A 40 -3.89 13.00 -5.37
N LEU A 41 -4.04 12.29 -4.25
CA LEU A 41 -4.80 11.04 -4.19
C LEU A 41 -6.28 11.34 -4.40
N GLU A 42 -6.90 10.72 -5.40
CA GLU A 42 -8.32 10.90 -5.75
C GLU A 42 -9.18 9.81 -5.13
N ARG A 43 -8.77 8.54 -5.26
CA ARG A 43 -9.48 7.40 -4.68
C ARG A 43 -8.60 6.16 -4.54
N MET A 44 -9.03 5.26 -3.66
CA MET A 44 -8.56 3.88 -3.57
C MET A 44 -9.68 2.92 -3.95
N VAL A 45 -9.46 2.08 -4.96
CA VAL A 45 -10.45 1.14 -5.49
C VAL A 45 -10.05 -0.29 -5.12
N ALA A 46 -10.87 -0.93 -4.29
CA ALA A 46 -10.69 -2.35 -3.96
C ALA A 46 -10.86 -3.23 -5.20
N THR A 47 -10.02 -4.24 -5.34
CA THR A 47 -10.16 -5.26 -6.38
C THR A 47 -10.76 -6.54 -5.79
N ALA A 48 -11.01 -7.54 -6.63
CA ALA A 48 -11.43 -8.87 -6.16
C ALA A 48 -10.33 -9.61 -5.37
N GLY A 49 -9.09 -9.11 -5.38
CA GLY A 49 -7.94 -9.71 -4.70
C GLY A 49 -7.34 -8.80 -3.62
N PRO A 50 -6.14 -9.13 -3.10
CA PRO A 50 -5.49 -8.38 -2.02
C PRO A 50 -4.91 -7.03 -2.48
N LEU A 51 -4.91 -6.77 -3.79
CA LEU A 51 -4.40 -5.53 -4.37
C LEU A 51 -5.48 -4.44 -4.41
N VAL A 52 -5.04 -3.20 -4.36
CA VAL A 52 -5.89 -2.00 -4.45
C VAL A 52 -5.33 -1.10 -5.54
N VAL A 53 -6.21 -0.52 -6.36
CA VAL A 53 -5.82 0.50 -7.33
C VAL A 53 -5.85 1.86 -6.64
N ILE A 54 -4.75 2.60 -6.72
CA ILE A 54 -4.65 3.97 -6.21
C ILE A 54 -4.67 4.91 -7.41
N GLU A 55 -5.67 5.76 -7.47
CA GLU A 55 -5.79 6.78 -8.51
C GLU A 55 -5.34 8.13 -7.97
N ALA A 56 -4.47 8.79 -8.73
CA ALA A 56 -3.94 10.09 -8.38
C ALA A 56 -3.82 10.97 -9.64
N ALA A 57 -4.01 12.27 -9.47
CA ALA A 57 -3.92 13.25 -10.54
C ALA A 57 -2.84 14.31 -10.21
N PRO A 58 -2.15 14.89 -11.21
CA PRO A 58 -1.24 16.00 -10.98
C PRO A 58 -1.93 17.17 -10.27
N VAL A 59 -1.19 17.87 -9.41
CA VAL A 59 -1.62 19.13 -8.78
C VAL A 59 -1.36 20.31 -9.71
#